data_AF-A0A522R2C1-F1
#
_entry.id   AF-A0A522R2C1-F1
#
_cell.length_a   1.000
_cell.length_b   1.000
_cell.length_c   1.000
_cell.angle_alpha   90.00
_cell.angle_beta   90.00
_cell.angle_gamma   90.00
#
_symmetry.space_group_name_H-M   'P 1'
#
loop_
_entity.id
_entity.type
_entity.pdbx_description
1 polymer ?
#
loop_
_entity_poly.entity_id
_entity_poly.type
_entity_poly.pdbx_seq_one_letter_code
_entity_poly.pdbx_strand_id
1 'polypeptide(L)'
;MKMHGKLAPVALGVLLGIGLAAAGMSSASAADAPAASTAMQDGYVTRATLDNGLRVVIVRDTLAPMVTTQITYLAGSYEAPKGYPGTAHALEHMMFRNSRGMTGAQLNEMT
;
A
#
# COMPACT_ATOMS: atom_id res chain seq x y z
N MET A 1 1.31 -22.97 -75.66
CA MET A 1 0.21 -23.53 -74.84
C MET A 1 0.50 -23.23 -73.37
N LYS A 2 -0.49 -22.62 -72.71
CA LYS A 2 -0.88 -22.63 -71.28
C LYS A 2 0.17 -22.70 -70.15
N MET A 3 -0.10 -21.84 -69.18
CA MET A 3 0.54 -21.61 -67.89
C MET A 3 0.04 -22.53 -66.76
N HIS A 4 0.78 -22.47 -65.64
CA HIS A 4 0.39 -22.55 -64.22
C HIS A 4 0.30 -23.91 -63.50
N GLY A 5 0.85 -23.91 -62.27
CA GLY A 5 0.39 -24.76 -61.18
C GLY A 5 1.41 -24.94 -60.05
N LYS A 6 1.31 -24.15 -58.98
CA LYS A 6 1.99 -24.38 -57.68
C LYS A 6 1.28 -25.51 -56.91
N LEU A 7 1.94 -26.06 -55.87
CA LEU A 7 1.48 -26.21 -54.47
C LEU A 7 2.21 -27.38 -53.76
N ALA A 8 2.60 -27.18 -52.51
CA ALA A 8 3.13 -28.18 -51.58
C ALA A 8 2.23 -28.28 -50.32
N PRO A 9 2.27 -29.40 -49.58
CA PRO A 9 2.05 -29.33 -48.12
C PRO A 9 2.91 -30.29 -47.27
N VAL A 10 3.45 -29.73 -46.17
CA VAL A 10 3.48 -30.15 -44.74
C VAL A 10 3.49 -31.65 -44.36
N ALA A 11 4.44 -32.05 -43.50
CA ALA A 11 4.22 -33.02 -42.41
C ALA A 11 5.25 -32.90 -41.27
N LEU A 12 4.73 -33.03 -40.05
CA LEU A 12 5.32 -32.83 -38.71
C LEU A 12 5.76 -34.20 -38.13
N GLY A 13 6.87 -34.27 -37.38
CA GLY A 13 7.34 -35.50 -36.71
C GLY A 13 8.02 -35.22 -35.36
N VAL A 14 7.57 -35.91 -34.31
CA VAL A 14 7.95 -35.83 -32.88
C VAL A 14 8.89 -36.98 -32.49
N LEU A 15 9.86 -36.75 -31.58
CA LEU A 15 10.39 -37.67 -30.52
C LEU A 15 11.70 -37.09 -29.92
N LEU A 16 11.72 -36.56 -28.69
CA LEU A 16 11.98 -37.18 -27.38
C LEU A 16 13.45 -37.60 -27.13
N GLY A 17 14.11 -36.92 -26.18
CA GLY A 17 15.42 -37.28 -25.62
C GLY A 17 15.56 -36.80 -24.17
N ILE A 18 15.83 -37.75 -23.28
CA ILE A 18 15.77 -37.69 -21.80
C ILE A 18 17.03 -37.02 -21.22
N GLY A 19 16.86 -36.18 -20.20
CA GLY A 19 17.96 -35.58 -19.42
C GLY A 19 17.59 -35.46 -17.94
N LEU A 20 18.15 -36.35 -17.14
CA LEU A 20 18.04 -36.48 -15.69
C LEU A 20 18.85 -35.39 -14.98
N ALA A 21 18.24 -34.51 -14.18
CA ALA A 21 18.97 -33.61 -13.28
C ALA A 21 18.17 -33.30 -11.99
N ALA A 22 18.68 -33.88 -10.90
CA ALA A 22 18.57 -33.51 -9.48
C ALA A 22 17.38 -32.63 -9.02
N ALA A 23 16.47 -33.27 -8.29
CA ALA A 23 15.52 -32.62 -7.41
C ALA A 23 16.26 -31.96 -6.22
N GLY A 24 16.44 -30.65 -6.28
CA GLY A 24 16.68 -29.81 -5.10
C GLY A 24 15.33 -29.34 -4.55
N MET A 25 14.84 -29.98 -3.49
CA MET A 25 13.63 -29.54 -2.80
C MET A 25 14.02 -28.35 -1.90
N SER A 26 13.93 -27.13 -2.42
CA SER A 26 13.98 -25.92 -1.59
C SER A 26 12.71 -25.85 -0.75
N SER A 27 12.83 -26.06 0.56
CA SER A 27 11.78 -25.70 1.51
C SER A 27 11.59 -24.19 1.46
N ALA A 28 10.50 -23.74 0.85
CA ALA A 28 10.07 -22.35 0.98
C ALA A 28 9.66 -22.13 2.44
N SER A 29 10.45 -21.34 3.17
CA SER A 29 10.03 -20.77 4.45
C SER A 29 8.78 -19.92 4.17
N ALA A 30 7.63 -20.34 4.70
CA ALA A 30 6.47 -19.46 4.76
C ALA A 30 6.88 -18.24 5.58
N ALA A 31 7.01 -17.09 4.91
CA ALA A 31 7.18 -15.82 5.60
C ALA A 31 5.92 -15.60 6.44
N ASP A 32 6.15 -15.22 7.71
CA ASP A 32 5.13 -14.79 8.65
C ASP A 32 4.45 -13.55 8.05
N ALA A 33 3.32 -13.77 7.38
CA ALA A 33 2.49 -12.68 6.89
C ALA A 33 1.82 -12.04 8.11
N PRO A 34 1.86 -10.70 8.25
CA PRO A 34 1.21 -10.05 9.39
C PRO A 34 -0.28 -10.44 9.37
N ALA A 35 -0.77 -10.88 10.54
CA ALA A 35 -2.15 -11.28 10.70
C ALA A 35 -3.05 -10.10 10.31
N ALA A 36 -3.75 -10.23 9.18
CA ALA A 36 -4.63 -9.18 8.68
C ALA A 36 -5.73 -8.90 9.72
N SER A 37 -5.76 -7.69 10.26
CA SER A 37 -6.82 -7.24 11.15
C SER A 37 -8.17 -7.33 10.42
N THR A 38 -9.17 -7.96 11.03
CA THR A 38 -10.50 -8.16 10.47
C THR A 38 -11.15 -6.83 10.10
N ALA A 39 -11.17 -6.50 8.81
CA ALA A 39 -11.89 -5.34 8.32
C ALA A 39 -13.39 -5.63 8.31
N MET A 40 -14.15 -4.90 9.13
CA MET A 40 -15.61 -4.85 9.00
C MET A 40 -15.94 -3.91 7.83
N GLN A 41 -16.43 -4.46 6.72
CA GLN A 41 -16.99 -3.67 5.62
C GLN A 41 -18.47 -3.38 5.90
N ASP A 42 -18.76 -2.16 6.31
CA ASP A 42 -20.00 -1.50 5.89
C ASP A 42 -19.73 -1.01 4.46
N GLY A 43 -20.69 -1.07 3.52
CA GLY A 43 -20.42 -1.09 2.06
C GLY A 43 -19.55 0.05 1.48
N TYR A 44 -19.32 1.11 2.26
CA TYR A 44 -18.48 2.26 1.93
C TYR A 44 -17.38 2.56 2.95
N VAL A 45 -17.36 1.90 4.12
CA VAL A 45 -16.43 2.15 5.21
C VAL A 45 -15.60 0.92 5.50
N THR A 46 -14.29 1.06 5.37
CA THR A 46 -13.30 0.05 5.78
C THR A 46 -12.63 0.51 7.07
N ARG A 47 -12.57 -0.38 8.06
CA ARG A 47 -11.90 -0.14 9.35
C ARG A 47 -10.79 -1.16 9.54
N ALA A 48 -9.62 -0.71 9.96
CA ALA A 48 -8.50 -1.57 10.32
C ALA A 48 -7.79 -1.00 11.55
N THR A 49 -7.14 -1.87 12.32
CA THR A 49 -6.21 -1.44 13.39
C THR A 49 -4.88 -2.10 13.09
N LEU A 50 -3.84 -1.28 12.95
CA LEU A 50 -2.48 -1.75 12.70
C LEU A 50 -1.88 -2.37 13.97
N ASP A 51 -0.79 -3.12 13.84
CA ASP A 51 -0.11 -3.78 14.97
C ASP A 51 0.39 -2.80 16.02
N ASN A 52 0.66 -1.54 15.64
CA ASN A 52 1.04 -0.46 16.56
C ASN A 52 -0.14 0.23 17.25
N GLY A 53 -1.37 -0.25 17.04
CA GLY A 53 -2.60 0.31 17.61
C GLY A 53 -3.20 1.48 16.83
N LEU A 54 -2.59 1.94 15.72
CA LEU A 54 -3.19 2.99 14.89
C LEU A 54 -4.47 2.49 14.23
N ARG A 55 -5.56 3.23 14.42
CA ARG A 55 -6.86 2.96 13.80
C ARG A 55 -6.95 3.68 12.48
N VAL A 56 -7.21 2.92 11.41
CA VAL A 56 -7.39 3.42 10.05
C VAL A 56 -8.85 3.27 9.67
N VAL A 57 -9.47 4.37 9.24
CA VAL A 57 -10.84 4.39 8.72
C VAL A 57 -10.80 4.99 7.33
N ILE A 58 -11.25 4.22 6.35
CA ILE A 58 -11.33 4.64 4.95
C ILE A 58 -12.80 4.72 4.58
N VAL A 59 -13.23 5.88 4.12
CA VAL A 59 -14.58 6.10 3.56
C VAL A 59 -14.43 6.29 2.07
N ARG A 60 -15.04 5.41 1.28
CA ARG A 60 -15.00 5.50 -0.19
C ARG A 60 -16.13 6.38 -0.68
N ASP A 61 -15.76 7.47 -1.36
CA ASP A 61 -16.64 8.34 -2.12
C ASP A 61 -16.18 8.37 -3.59
N THR A 62 -17.11 8.19 -4.54
CA THR A 62 -16.83 8.17 -5.98
C THR A 62 -17.32 9.42 -6.72
N LEU A 63 -17.75 10.47 -5.99
CA LEU A 63 -18.23 11.72 -6.59
C LEU A 63 -17.14 12.50 -7.31
N ALA A 64 -15.88 12.40 -6.85
CA ALA A 64 -14.73 13.06 -7.48
C ALA A 64 -13.45 12.23 -7.30
N PRO A 65 -12.46 12.32 -8.21
CA PRO A 65 -11.17 11.65 -8.09
C PRO A 65 -10.25 12.42 -7.13
N MET A 66 -10.71 12.64 -5.89
CA MET A 66 -10.01 13.38 -4.84
C MET A 66 -9.92 12.52 -3.59
N VAL A 67 -8.88 12.75 -2.78
CA VAL A 67 -8.71 12.08 -1.49
C VAL A 67 -8.36 13.13 -0.45
N THR A 68 -9.02 13.05 0.70
CA THR A 68 -8.63 13.79 1.91
C THR A 68 -8.05 12.82 2.91
N THR A 69 -6.89 13.14 3.45
CA THR A 69 -6.25 12.38 4.52
C THR A 69 -6.24 13.22 5.79
N GLN A 70 -6.51 12.57 6.93
CA GLN A 70 -6.45 13.22 8.24
C GLN A 70 -5.86 12.24 9.24
N ILE A 71 -5.04 12.77 10.16
CA ILE A 71 -4.58 12.05 11.34
C ILE A 71 -5.18 12.75 12.55
N THR A 72 -5.87 12.00 13.40
CA THR A 72 -6.44 12.52 14.65
C THR A 72 -5.66 11.97 15.83
N TYR A 73 -5.05 12.86 16.60
CA TYR A 73 -4.44 12.53 17.87
C TYR A 73 -5.49 12.68 18.98
N LEU A 74 -5.60 11.68 19.86
CA LEU A 74 -6.49 11.73 21.03
C LEU A 74 -5.79 12.48 22.18
N ALA A 75 -5.43 13.73 21.93
CA ALA A 75 -4.80 14.64 22.88
C ALA A 75 -5.15 16.09 22.55
N GLY A 76 -5.20 16.96 23.55
CA GLY A 76 -5.53 18.38 23.41
C GLY A 76 -5.13 19.18 24.64
N SER A 77 -5.84 20.30 24.87
CA SER A 77 -5.58 21.18 26.02
C SER A 77 -5.89 20.53 27.37
N TYR A 78 -6.75 19.50 27.39
CA TYR A 78 -7.12 18.78 28.61
C TYR A 78 -5.94 18.02 29.22
N GLU A 79 -5.04 17.50 28.38
CA GLU A 79 -3.85 16.76 28.78
C GLU A 79 -2.64 17.68 29.07
N ALA A 80 -2.82 19.01 29.05
CA ALA A 80 -1.73 19.95 29.27
C ALA A 80 -1.15 19.85 30.70
N PRO A 81 0.18 19.80 30.88
CA PRO A 81 0.80 19.77 32.20
C PRO A 81 0.52 21.06 32.98
N LYS A 82 0.43 20.95 34.31
CA LYS A 82 0.36 22.13 35.18
C LYS A 82 1.58 23.03 34.95
N GLY A 83 1.35 24.32 34.77
CA GLY A 83 2.39 25.30 34.47
C GLY A 83 2.72 25.46 32.99
N TYR A 84 2.22 24.58 32.11
CA TYR A 84 2.41 24.66 30.66
C TYR A 84 1.07 24.59 29.91
N PRO A 85 0.15 25.55 30.12
CA PRO A 85 -1.05 25.61 29.32
C PRO A 85 -0.72 25.85 27.84
N GLY A 86 -1.53 25.31 26.95
CA GLY A 86 -1.39 25.53 25.50
C GLY A 86 -0.33 24.68 24.80
N THR A 87 0.29 23.70 25.47
CA THR A 87 1.31 22.83 24.85
C THR A 87 0.81 22.14 23.58
N ALA A 88 -0.43 21.64 23.55
CA ALA A 88 -0.98 21.01 22.35
C ALA A 88 -1.05 21.99 21.16
N HIS A 89 -1.48 23.23 21.41
CA HIS A 89 -1.53 24.26 20.38
C HIS A 89 -0.13 24.72 19.95
N ALA A 90 0.79 24.89 20.90
CA ALA A 90 2.19 25.20 20.57
C ALA A 90 2.82 24.10 19.71
N LEU A 91 2.53 22.83 20.01
CA LEU A 91 2.99 21.69 19.21
C LEU A 91 2.41 21.73 17.80
N GLU A 92 1.12 22.02 17.65
CA GLU A 92 0.46 22.17 16.34
C GLU A 92 1.21 23.18 15.45
N HIS A 93 1.58 24.35 15.97
CA HIS A 93 2.40 25.33 15.23
C HIS A 93 3.79 24.81 14.86
N MET A 94 4.39 23.98 15.72
CA MET A 94 5.74 23.46 15.51
C MET A 94 5.79 22.33 14.47
N MET A 95 4.67 21.63 14.21
CA MET A 95 4.62 20.54 13.22
C MET A 95 5.02 20.98 11.81
N PHE A 96 4.85 22.27 11.49
CA PHE A 96 5.12 22.83 10.16
C PHE A 96 6.45 23.58 10.07
N ARG A 97 7.27 23.58 11.12
CA ARG A 97 8.53 24.34 11.10
C ARG A 97 9.69 23.63 10.41
N ASN A 98 9.81 22.32 10.54
CA ASN A 98 10.76 21.43 9.86
C ASN A 98 10.52 19.99 10.35
N SER A 99 10.94 18.99 9.58
CA SER A 99 11.00 17.60 10.02
C SER A 99 12.31 16.94 9.56
N ARG A 100 12.57 15.71 10.00
CA ARG A 100 13.69 14.95 9.48
C ARG A 100 13.39 14.54 8.03
N GLY A 101 13.94 15.28 7.09
CA GLY A 101 13.82 15.03 5.65
C GLY A 101 12.98 16.06 4.89
N MET A 102 12.33 17.01 5.56
CA MET A 102 11.56 18.07 4.91
C MET A 102 11.77 19.41 5.63
N THR A 103 11.98 20.46 4.86
CA THR A 103 12.03 21.83 5.38
C THR A 103 10.61 22.35 5.68
N GLY A 104 10.48 23.35 6.54
CA GLY A 104 9.20 24.01 6.80
C GLY A 104 8.57 24.62 5.56
N ALA A 105 9.39 25.14 4.63
CA ALA A 105 8.91 25.61 3.34
C ALA A 105 8.24 24.48 2.54
N GLN A 106 8.84 23.29 2.49
CA GLN A 106 8.25 22.14 1.81
C GLN A 106 6.97 21.64 2.49
N LEU A 107 6.88 21.72 3.81
CA LEU A 107 5.69 21.31 4.56
C LEU A 107 4.52 22.27 4.34
N ASN A 108 4.78 23.58 4.29
CA ASN A 108 3.74 24.58 4.09
C ASN A 108 3.09 24.53 2.70
N GLU A 109 3.80 24.05 1.68
CA GLU A 109 3.24 23.87 0.33
C GLU A 109 2.36 22.61 0.19
N MET A 110 2.30 21.76 1.23
CA MET A 110 1.54 20.49 1.20
C MET A 110 0.21 20.55 1.97
N THR A 111 -0.07 21.63 2.69
CA THR A 111 -1.29 21.84 3.48
C THR A 111 -2.07 23.03 2.97
#